data_AF-A0A2E2WH77-F1
#
_entry.id   AF-A0A2E2WH77-F1
#
_cell.length_a   1.000
_cell.length_b   1.000
_cell.length_c   1.000
_cell.angle_alpha   90.00
_cell.angle_beta   90.00
_cell.angle_gamma   90.00
#
_symmetry.space_group_name_H-M   'P 1'
#
loop_
_entity.id
_entity.type
_entity.pdbx_description
1 polymer ?
#
loop_
_entity_poly.entity_id
_entity_poly.type
_entity_poly.pdbx_seq_one_letter_code
_entity_poly.pdbx_strand_id
1 'polypeptide(L)' 'MQSLLKCAIARLEDLSRQNVSISRGLDLLEASAQSCGELVVINVMRDCFQELLQEQHCHA' A
#
# COMPACT_ATOMS: atom_id res chain seq x y z
N MET A 1 8.24 10.75 16.39
CA MET A 1 7.86 10.73 14.96
C MET A 1 7.61 9.29 14.56
N GLN A 2 6.38 8.94 14.18
CA GLN A 2 6.14 7.67 13.48
C GLN A 2 6.55 7.85 12.00
N SER A 3 7.14 6.83 11.38
CA SER A 3 7.48 6.92 9.95
C SER A 3 6.21 6.80 9.11
N LEU A 4 6.15 7.54 8.00
CA LEU A 4 5.03 7.48 7.05
C LEU A 4 4.75 6.05 6.58
N LEU A 5 5.80 5.27 6.34
CA LEU A 5 5.69 3.86 5.99
C LEU A 5 5.01 3.02 7.08
N LYS A 6 5.36 3.22 8.36
CA LYS A 6 4.70 2.49 9.46
C LYS A 6 3.23 2.85 9.57
N CYS A 7 2.87 4.11 9.38
CA CYS A 7 1.47 4.55 9.38
C CYS A 7 0.68 3.95 8.21
N ALA A 8 1.28 3.93 7.01
CA ALA A 8 0.68 3.34 5.82
C ALA A 8 0.46 1.83 5.99
N ILE A 9 1.46 1.10 6.51
CA ILE A 9 1.36 -0.33 6.81
C ILE A 9 0.23 -0.61 7.82
N ALA A 10 0.19 0.11 8.94
CA ALA A 10 -0.84 -0.10 9.97
C ALA A 10 -2.26 0.12 9.41
N ARG A 11 -2.46 1.17 8.61
CA ARG A 11 -3.76 1.40 7.95
C ARG A 11 -4.10 0.29 6.94
N LEU A 12 -3.11 -0.20 6.20
CA LEU A 12 -3.31 -1.28 5.24
C LEU A 12 -3.64 -2.61 5.93
N GLU A 13 -3.02 -2.90 7.07
CA GLU A 13 -3.35 -4.05 7.92
C GLU A 13 -4.80 -3.96 8.44
N ASP A 14 -5.21 -2.79 8.93
CA ASP A 14 -6.57 -2.57 9.41
C ASP A 14 -7.61 -2.70 8.29
N LEU A 15 -7.30 -2.24 7.08
CA LEU A 15 -8.14 -2.42 5.89
C LEU A 15 -8.20 -3.89 5.49
N SER A 16 -7.08 -4.61 5.54
CA SER A 16 -7.04 -6.05 5.24
C SER A 16 -7.88 -6.86 6.23
N ARG A 17 -7.88 -6.52 7.52
CA ARG A 17 -8.76 -7.13 8.54
C ARG A 17 -10.25 -6.90 8.25
N GLN A 18 -10.57 -5.85 7.50
CA GLN A 18 -11.92 -5.52 7.03
C GLN A 18 -12.24 -6.15 5.66
N ASN A 19 -11.46 -7.12 5.20
CA ASN A 19 -11.59 -7.78 3.89
C ASN A 19 -11.42 -6.82 2.69
N VAL A 20 -10.70 -5.71 2.85
CA VAL A 20 -10.31 -4.85 1.73
C VAL A 20 -9.04 -5.42 1.09
N SER A 21 -9.04 -5.60 -0.23
CA SER A 21 -7.85 -6.06 -0.95
C SER A 21 -6.70 -5.06 -0.84
N ILE A 22 -5.45 -5.54 -0.90
CA ILE A 22 -4.26 -4.67 -0.85
C ILE A 22 -4.32 -3.57 -1.92
N SER A 23 -4.66 -3.93 -3.16
CA SER A 23 -4.83 -2.97 -4.26
C SER A 23 -5.84 -1.87 -3.92
N ARG A 24 -7.03 -2.23 -3.43
CA ARG A 24 -8.04 -1.24 -3.03
C ARG A 24 -7.60 -0.44 -1.80
N GLY A 25 -6.88 -1.05 -0.88
CA GLY A 25 -6.34 -0.39 0.29
C GLY A 25 -5.34 0.70 -0.07
N LEU A 26 -4.44 0.45 -1.03
CA LEU A 26 -3.50 1.44 -1.55
C LEU A 26 -4.23 2.62 -2.21
N ASP A 27 -5.32 2.38 -2.95
CA ASP A 27 -6.14 3.47 -3.52
C ASP A 27 -6.76 4.36 -2.43
N LEU A 28 -7.23 3.75 -1.33
CA LEU A 28 -7.78 4.49 -0.19
C LEU A 28 -6.72 5.28 0.57
N LEU A 29 -5.49 4.76 0.66
CA LEU A 29 -4.35 5.49 1.22
C LEU A 29 -4.03 6.70 0.33
N GLU A 30 -3.93 6.50 -0.98
CA GLU A 30 -3.60 7.55 -1.95
C GLU A 30 -4.64 8.68 -1.94
N ALA A 31 -5.93 8.34 -1.94
CA ALA A 31 -7.02 9.31 -1.88
C ALA A 31 -7.06 10.12 -0.56
N SER A 32 -6.39 9.63 0.49
CA SER A 32 -6.33 10.26 1.80
C SER A 32 -5.01 10.96 2.10
N ALA A 33 -4.05 10.91 1.18
CA ALA A 33 -2.73 11.50 1.39
C ALA A 33 -2.83 13.03 1.50
N GLN A 34 -2.16 13.59 2.50
CA GLN A 34 -2.14 15.02 2.78
C GLN A 34 -0.81 15.67 2.39
N SER A 35 0.15 14.87 1.96
CA SER A 35 1.49 15.32 1.59
C SER A 35 2.07 14.54 0.42
N CYS A 36 2.97 15.18 -0.33
CA CYS A 36 3.74 14.50 -1.37
C CYS A 36 4.58 13.34 -0.81
N GLY A 37 5.04 13.45 0.45
CA GLY A 37 5.79 12.38 1.11
C GLY A 37 4.97 11.11 1.30
N GLU A 38 3.69 11.24 1.65
CA GLU A 38 2.77 10.09 1.74
C GLU A 38 2.53 9.48 0.36
N LEU A 39 2.31 10.30 -0.67
CA LEU A 39 2.12 9.81 -2.04
C LEU A 39 3.35 9.03 -2.54
N VAL A 40 4.56 9.50 -2.25
CA VAL A 40 5.80 8.79 -2.61
C VAL A 40 5.86 7.43 -1.93
N VAL A 41 5.57 7.36 -0.63
CA VAL A 41 5.57 6.07 0.10
C VAL A 41 4.51 5.12 -0.47
N ILE A 42 3.31 5.61 -0.74
CA ILE A 42 2.21 4.80 -1.27
C ILE A 42 2.55 4.28 -2.68
N ASN A 43 3.14 5.11 -3.53
CA ASN A 43 3.58 4.69 -4.86
C ASN A 43 4.67 3.61 -4.79
N VAL A 44 5.68 3.77 -3.94
CA VAL A 44 6.71 2.74 -3.73
C VAL A 44 6.09 1.44 -3.24
N MET A 45 5.14 1.50 -2.29
CA MET A 45 4.42 0.32 -1.83
C MET A 45 3.61 -0.36 -2.95
N ARG A 46 2.99 0.43 -3.82
CA ARG A 46 2.22 -0.06 -4.98
C ARG A 46 3.12 -0.76 -5.99
N ASP A 47 4.27 -0.17 -6.31
CA ASP A 47 5.26 -0.75 -7.22
C ASP A 47 5.78 -2.09 -6.68
N CYS A 48 6.18 -2.15 -5.40
CA CYS A 48 6.61 -3.40 -4.76
C CYS A 48 5.52 -4.48 -4.77
N PHE A 49 4.26 -4.11 -4.52
CA PHE A 49 3.16 -5.06 -4.57
C PHE A 49 2.94 -5.60 -5.99
N GLN A 50 3.08 -4.75 -7.00
CA GLN A 50 2.92 -5.15 -8.39
C GLN A 50 4.06 -6.05 -8.87
N GLU A 51 5.30 -5.79 -8.45
CA GLU A 51 6.45 -6.68 -8.67
C GLU A 51 6.19 -8.07 -8.06
N LEU A 52 5.76 -8.14 -6.79
CA LEU A 52 5.43 -9.40 -6.13
C LEU A 52 4.32 -10.17 -6.83
N LEU A 53 3.28 -9.47 -7.30
CA LEU A 53 2.23 -10.10 -8.10
C LEU A 53 2.81 -10.64 -9.41
N GLN A 54 3.64 -9.90 -10.13
CA GLN A 54 4.25 -10.37 -11.38
C GLN A 54 5.11 -11.62 -11.16
N GLU A 55 5.90 -11.66 -10.09
CA GLU A 55 6.69 -12.85 -9.73
C GLU A 55 5.81 -14.08 -9.49
N GLN A 56 4.66 -13.91 -8.82
CA GLN A 56 3.70 -15.01 -8.63
C GLN A 56 3.11 -15.52 -9.94
N HIS A 57 2.87 -14.64 -10.93
CA HIS A 57 2.32 -15.04 -12.23
C HIS A 57 3.36 -15.68 -13.16
N CYS A 58 4.64 -15.31 -13.04
CA CYS A 58 5.73 -15.90 -13.84
C CYS A 58 6.18 -17.29 -13.33
N HIS A 59 5.88 -17.62 -12.08
CA HIS A 59 6.24 -18.91 -11.46
C HIS A 59 5.06 -19.86 -11.24
N ALA A 60 3.89 -19.56 -11.81
CA ALA A 60 2.67 -20.39 -11.76
C ALA A 60 2.48 -21.24 -13.02
#